data_AF-A0A103YDZ9-F1
#
_entry.id   AF-A0A103YDZ9-F1
#
_cell.length_a   1.000
_cell.length_b   1.000
_cell.length_c   1.000
_cell.angle_alpha   90.00
_cell.angle_beta   90.00
_cell.angle_gamma   90.00
#
_symmetry.space_group_name_H-M   'P 1'
#
loop_
_entity.id
_entity.type
_entity.pdbx_description
1 polymer ?
#
loop_
_entity_poly.entity_id
_entity_poly.type
_entity_poly.pdbx_seq_one_letter_code
_entity_poly.pdbx_strand_id
1 'polypeptide(L)'
;MEQDPANQINPELVHIIYSLSKDMGLPGFHVGILYSYNDGVVSSARKMSSFGLISTRTQHFLASILSDEVFVESFLSENSKRLAKRHKVFTQGLEQDGITCLASNASLYVWMDLRRPCGIWWSENWCLVVGERATTM
;
A
#
# COMPACT_ATOMS: atom_id res chain seq x y z
N MET A 1 -18.02 10.56 32.91
CA MET A 1 -16.93 10.04 32.06
C MET A 1 -16.68 11.12 31.02
N GLU A 2 -15.63 11.90 31.26
CA GLU A 2 -15.25 13.11 30.51
C GLU A 2 -15.08 12.81 29.01
N GLN A 3 -15.70 13.61 28.14
CA GLN A 3 -15.40 13.64 26.70
C GLN A 3 -14.52 14.87 26.43
N ASP A 4 -13.27 14.64 26.02
CA ASP A 4 -12.35 15.69 25.56
C ASP A 4 -12.89 16.38 24.29
N PRO A 5 -12.97 17.72 24.21
CA PRO A 5 -13.64 18.45 23.13
C PRO A 5 -12.76 18.72 21.89
N ALA A 6 -11.63 18.02 21.73
CA ALA A 6 -10.57 18.39 20.79
C ALA A 6 -10.38 17.44 19.59
N ASN A 7 -11.41 16.71 19.13
CA ASN A 7 -11.35 16.08 17.80
C ASN A 7 -12.71 15.62 17.26
N GLN A 8 -13.64 16.56 17.05
CA GLN A 8 -14.87 16.24 16.32
C GLN A 8 -14.56 16.22 14.80
N ILE A 9 -13.85 15.18 14.36
CA ILE A 9 -13.61 14.95 12.92
C ILE A 9 -14.97 14.73 12.28
N ASN A 10 -15.37 15.61 11.35
CA ASN A 10 -16.59 15.41 10.59
C ASN A 10 -16.40 14.16 9.69
N PRO A 11 -17.14 13.06 9.91
CA PRO A 11 -16.99 11.83 9.14
C PRO A 11 -17.31 12.04 7.65
N GLU A 12 -18.07 13.07 7.29
CA GLU A 12 -18.39 13.39 5.89
C GLU A 12 -17.18 13.86 5.08
N LEU A 13 -16.10 14.30 5.73
CA LEU A 13 -14.85 14.73 5.08
C LEU A 13 -13.82 13.61 4.98
N VAL A 14 -14.10 12.44 5.57
CA VAL A 14 -13.19 11.30 5.56
C VAL A 14 -13.62 10.34 4.45
N HIS A 15 -12.70 10.11 3.51
CA HIS A 15 -12.88 9.19 2.40
C HIS A 15 -11.75 8.16 2.41
N ILE A 16 -12.09 6.89 2.30
CA ILE A 16 -11.16 5.77 2.27
C ILE A 16 -11.09 5.24 0.84
N ILE A 17 -9.89 5.19 0.29
CA ILE A 17 -9.61 4.60 -1.03
C ILE A 17 -8.83 3.32 -0.79
N TYR A 18 -9.34 2.21 -1.30
CA TYR A 18 -8.75 0.89 -1.14
C TYR A 18 -8.61 0.17 -2.48
N SER A 19 -7.60 -0.70 -2.61
CA SER A 19 -7.39 -1.50 -3.81
C SER A 19 -6.77 -2.84 -3.46
N LEU A 20 -7.29 -3.91 -4.08
CA LEU A 20 -6.82 -5.28 -3.84
C LEU A 20 -5.48 -5.59 -4.51
N SER A 21 -4.95 -4.69 -5.35
CA SER A 21 -3.74 -4.94 -6.12
C SER A 21 -2.50 -5.18 -5.24
N LYS A 22 -2.41 -4.46 -4.11
CA LYS A 22 -1.24 -4.55 -3.20
C LYS A 22 -1.45 -5.59 -2.10
N ASP A 23 -2.66 -5.70 -1.57
CA ASP A 23 -2.95 -6.59 -0.44
C ASP A 23 -3.11 -8.05 -0.85
N MET A 24 -3.81 -8.30 -1.97
CA MET A 24 -4.01 -9.66 -2.48
C MET A 24 -3.03 -10.04 -3.60
N GLY A 25 -2.16 -9.12 -4.04
CA GLY A 25 -1.23 -9.36 -5.15
C GLY A 25 -1.94 -9.54 -6.50
N LEU A 26 -3.09 -8.88 -6.65
CA LEU A 26 -4.03 -9.05 -7.76
C LEU A 26 -4.13 -7.80 -8.66
N PRO A 27 -3.02 -7.31 -9.27
CA PRO A 27 -3.04 -6.09 -10.07
C PRO A 27 -3.89 -6.22 -11.34
N GLY A 28 -3.95 -7.41 -11.95
CA GLY A 28 -4.67 -7.64 -13.21
C GLY A 28 -6.20 -7.63 -13.10
N PHE A 29 -6.76 -7.63 -11.89
CA PHE A 29 -8.21 -7.58 -11.68
C PHE A 29 -8.77 -6.16 -11.60
N HIS A 30 -7.90 -5.14 -11.48
CA HIS A 30 -8.26 -3.72 -11.46
C HIS A 30 -9.40 -3.36 -10.49
N VAL A 31 -9.36 -3.90 -9.27
CA VAL A 31 -10.38 -3.63 -8.25
C VAL A 31 -9.94 -2.49 -7.36
N GLY A 32 -10.69 -1.39 -7.44
CA GLY A 32 -10.60 -0.23 -6.57
C GLY A 32 -11.94 0.03 -5.89
N ILE A 33 -11.89 0.37 -4.60
CA ILE A 33 -13.06 0.62 -3.76
C ILE A 33 -12.90 2.03 -3.18
N LEU A 34 -13.95 2.85 -3.34
CA LEU A 34 -14.08 4.12 -2.64
C LEU A 34 -15.17 3.98 -1.58
N TYR A 35 -14.81 4.26 -0.34
CA TYR A 35 -15.73 4.28 0.78
C TYR A 35 -15.77 5.70 1.37
N SER A 36 -16.98 6.24 1.52
CA SER A 36 -17.22 7.61 1.99
C SER A 36 -18.55 7.66 2.71
N TYR A 37 -18.61 8.40 3.82
CA TYR A 37 -19.85 8.66 4.55
C TYR A 37 -20.71 9.76 3.90
N ASN A 38 -20.14 10.55 2.99
CA ASN A 38 -20.86 11.60 2.26
C ASN A 38 -21.52 11.05 0.98
N ASP A 39 -22.86 11.10 0.95
CA ASP A 39 -23.68 10.63 -0.18
C ASP A 39 -23.44 11.40 -1.49
N GLY A 40 -23.11 12.68 -1.41
CA GLY A 40 -22.77 13.52 -2.57
C GLY A 40 -21.51 13.01 -3.27
N VAL A 41 -20.50 12.62 -2.49
CA VAL A 41 -19.26 12.03 -3.01
C VAL A 41 -19.53 10.64 -3.58
N VAL A 42 -20.29 9.80 -2.88
CA VAL A 42 -20.64 8.44 -3.34
C VAL A 42 -21.41 8.48 -4.67
N SER A 43 -22.41 9.36 -4.79
CA SER A 43 -23.19 9.48 -6.02
C SER A 43 -22.36 9.98 -7.21
N SER A 44 -21.46 10.94 -6.98
CA SER A 44 -20.55 11.46 -8.00
C SER A 44 -19.53 10.41 -8.43
N ALA A 45 -18.92 9.72 -7.47
CA ALA A 45 -17.99 8.62 -7.73
C ALA A 45 -18.66 7.47 -8.48
N ARG A 46 -19.93 7.15 -8.16
CA ARG A 46 -20.71 6.13 -8.89
C ARG A 46 -20.90 6.52 -10.35
N LYS A 47 -21.22 7.78 -10.65
CA LYS A 47 -21.31 8.27 -12.03
C LYS A 47 -19.97 8.19 -12.76
N MET A 48 -18.86 8.48 -12.08
CA MET A 48 -17.52 8.34 -12.68
C MET A 48 -17.11 6.88 -12.87
N SER A 49 -17.58 5.97 -12.00
CA SER A 49 -17.24 4.55 -12.06
C SER A 49 -17.73 3.83 -13.32
N SER A 50 -18.67 4.42 -14.07
CA SER A 50 -19.18 3.86 -15.34
C SER A 50 -18.09 3.68 -16.40
N PHE A 51 -16.99 4.45 -16.33
CA PHE A 51 -15.86 4.35 -17.26
C PHE A 51 -14.87 3.22 -16.92
N GLY A 52 -14.96 2.64 -15.72
CA GLY A 52 -14.00 1.66 -15.20
C GLY A 52 -14.69 0.52 -14.44
N LEU A 53 -15.85 0.06 -14.91
CA LEU A 53 -16.61 -0.99 -14.25
C LEU A 53 -15.83 -2.31 -14.23
N ILE A 54 -15.85 -2.96 -13.07
CA ILE A 54 -15.25 -4.28 -12.87
C ILE A 54 -16.18 -5.33 -13.50
N SER A 55 -15.61 -6.32 -14.20
CA SER A 55 -16.36 -7.45 -14.74
C SER A 55 -17.17 -8.17 -13.66
N THR A 56 -18.43 -8.49 -13.93
CA THR A 56 -19.32 -9.23 -13.02
C THR A 56 -18.73 -10.58 -12.60
N ARG A 57 -17.97 -11.24 -13.49
CA ARG A 57 -17.25 -12.48 -13.18
C ARG A 57 -16.21 -12.26 -12.08
N THR A 58 -15.42 -11.19 -12.18
CA THR A 58 -14.42 -10.82 -11.18
C THR A 58 -15.09 -10.43 -9.86
N GLN A 59 -16.22 -9.74 -9.89
CA GLN A 59 -17.00 -9.42 -8.69
C GLN A 59 -17.49 -10.68 -7.98
N HIS A 60 -18.05 -11.65 -8.72
CA HIS A 60 -18.49 -12.92 -8.13
C HIS A 60 -17.33 -13.74 -7.58
N PHE A 61 -16.21 -13.79 -8.29
CA PHE A 61 -15.00 -14.47 -7.84
C PHE A 61 -14.47 -13.86 -6.53
N LEU A 62 -14.34 -12.54 -6.47
CA LEU A 62 -13.90 -11.85 -5.26
C LEU A 62 -14.89 -12.02 -4.11
N ALA A 63 -16.19 -11.96 -4.38
CA ALA A 63 -17.21 -12.22 -3.37
C ALA A 63 -17.06 -13.63 -2.77
N SER A 64 -16.82 -14.64 -3.62
CA SER A 64 -16.65 -16.02 -3.15
C SER A 64 -15.39 -16.21 -2.29
N ILE A 65 -14.29 -15.54 -2.64
CA ILE A 65 -13.03 -15.63 -1.87
C ILE A 65 -13.12 -14.86 -0.57
N LEU A 66 -13.67 -13.64 -0.61
CA LEU A 66 -13.78 -12.78 0.56
C LEU A 66 -14.84 -13.26 1.56
N SER A 67 -15.78 -14.10 1.11
CA SER A 67 -16.76 -14.75 2.01
C SER A 67 -16.15 -15.91 2.80
N ASP A 68 -15.00 -16.44 2.39
CA ASP A 68 -14.29 -17.49 3.12
C ASP A 68 -13.35 -16.85 4.17
N GLU A 69 -13.87 -16.65 5.38
CA GLU A 69 -13.14 -16.02 6.48
C GLU A 69 -11.87 -16.80 6.85
N VAL A 70 -11.90 -18.14 6.79
CA VAL A 70 -10.76 -19.00 7.10
C VAL A 70 -9.64 -18.80 6.09
N PHE A 71 -10.00 -18.71 4.80
CA PHE A 71 -9.05 -18.37 3.76
C PHE A 71 -8.46 -16.96 3.94
N VAL A 72 -9.29 -15.97 4.23
CA VAL A 72 -8.84 -14.57 4.40
C VAL A 72 -7.88 -14.44 5.58
N GLU A 73 -8.19 -15.01 6.74
CA GLU A 73 -7.32 -14.94 7.92
C GLU A 73 -5.98 -15.64 7.70
N SER A 74 -6.02 -16.86 7.12
CA SER A 74 -4.80 -17.60 6.81
C SER A 74 -3.94 -16.87 5.77
N PHE A 75 -4.56 -16.27 4.75
CA PHE A 75 -3.88 -15.46 3.74
C PHE A 75 -3.21 -14.23 4.36
N LEU A 76 -3.91 -13.45 5.20
CA LEU A 76 -3.35 -12.27 5.86
C LEU A 76 -2.18 -12.64 6.79
N SER A 77 -2.32 -13.71 7.56
CA SER A 77 -1.26 -14.22 8.45
C SER A 77 -0.02 -14.64 7.67
N GLU A 78 -0.20 -15.43 6.61
CA GLU A 78 0.90 -15.95 5.82
C GLU A 78 1.59 -14.85 4.98
N ASN A 79 0.82 -13.92 4.42
CA ASN A 79 1.36 -12.79 3.68
C ASN A 79 2.23 -11.91 4.58
N SER A 80 1.74 -11.56 5.77
CA SER A 80 2.51 -10.79 6.77
C SER A 80 3.82 -11.50 7.16
N LYS A 81 3.76 -12.81 7.45
CA LYS A 81 4.96 -13.61 7.76
C LYS A 81 5.99 -13.62 6.63
N ARG A 82 5.55 -13.81 5.39
CA ARG A 82 6.44 -13.84 4.21
C ARG A 82 7.06 -12.48 3.94
N LEU A 83 6.28 -11.41 4.05
CA LEU A 83 6.76 -10.03 3.91
C LEU A 83 7.81 -9.71 4.98
N ALA A 84 7.53 -10.02 6.25
CA ALA A 84 8.47 -9.82 7.33
C ALA A 84 9.78 -10.60 7.14
N LYS A 85 9.69 -11.87 6.69
CA LYS A 85 10.88 -12.68 6.39
C LYS A 85 11.71 -12.06 5.26
N ARG A 86 11.08 -11.65 4.16
CA ARG A 86 11.77 -11.00 3.03
C ARG A 86 12.39 -9.67 3.42
N HIS A 87 11.64 -8.84 4.15
CA HIS A 87 12.13 -7.56 4.66
C HIS A 87 13.37 -7.75 5.55
N LYS A 88 13.33 -8.74 6.46
CA LYS A 88 14.48 -9.07 7.32
C LYS A 88 15.70 -9.49 6.53
N VAL A 89 15.57 -10.43 5.59
CA VAL A 89 16.69 -10.89 4.76
C VAL A 89 17.29 -9.73 3.97
N PHE A 90 16.45 -8.86 3.40
CA PHE A 90 16.90 -7.74 2.60
C PHE A 90 17.59 -6.66 3.44
N THR A 91 17.00 -6.29 4.58
CA THR A 91 17.59 -5.30 5.51
C THR A 91 18.92 -5.79 6.06
N GLN A 92 19.02 -7.09 6.42
CA GLN A 92 20.28 -7.69 6.87
C GLN A 92 21.38 -7.67 5.79
N GLY A 93 21.02 -7.89 4.53
CA GLY A 93 21.98 -7.76 3.42
C GLY A 93 22.47 -6.32 3.25
N LEU A 94 21.56 -5.35 3.31
CA LEU A 94 21.92 -3.93 3.17
C LEU A 94 22.73 -3.40 4.35
N GLU A 95 22.48 -3.90 5.56
CA GLU A 95 23.28 -3.60 6.75
C GLU A 95 24.72 -4.11 6.62
N GLN A 96 24.94 -5.28 5.98
CA GLN A 96 26.30 -5.79 5.70
C GLN A 96 27.05 -4.87 4.73
N ASP A 97 26.34 -4.29 3.77
CA ASP A 97 26.90 -3.34 2.80
C ASP A 97 26.99 -1.89 3.34
N GLY A 98 26.62 -1.67 4.61
CA GLY A 98 26.68 -0.36 5.27
C GLY A 98 25.62 0.64 4.82
N ILE A 99 24.56 0.18 4.14
CA ILE A 99 23.43 0.99 3.68
C ILE A 99 22.34 1.01 4.76
N THR A 100 22.05 2.18 5.30
CA THR A 100 20.99 2.36 6.28
C THR A 100 19.61 2.40 5.62
N CYS A 101 18.66 1.62 6.13
CA CYS A 101 17.26 1.64 5.70
C CYS A 101 16.38 2.37 6.72
N LEU A 102 15.36 3.08 6.25
CA LEU A 102 14.34 3.64 7.14
C LEU A 102 13.50 2.50 7.73
N ALA A 103 13.27 2.52 9.05
CA ALA A 103 12.40 1.57 9.71
C ALA A 103 10.97 1.67 9.13
N SER A 104 10.55 0.63 8.41
CA SER A 104 9.18 0.49 7.89
C SER A 104 8.52 -0.72 8.53
N ASN A 105 7.29 -0.53 8.99
CA ASN A 105 6.50 -1.59 9.63
C ASN A 105 5.58 -2.33 8.65
N ALA A 106 5.43 -1.83 7.43
CA ALA A 106 4.55 -2.42 6.43
C ALA A 106 4.92 -1.92 5.04
N SER A 107 5.47 -2.79 4.19
CA SER A 107 5.64 -2.49 2.76
C SER A 107 6.16 -3.68 1.96
N LEU A 108 5.85 -3.68 0.67
CA LEU A 108 6.52 -4.49 -0.36
C LEU A 108 7.89 -3.92 -0.77
N TYR A 109 8.25 -2.76 -0.24
CA TYR A 109 9.40 -1.95 -0.63
C TYR A 109 10.17 -1.50 0.61
N VAL A 110 11.46 -1.22 0.47
CA VAL A 110 12.27 -0.63 1.55
C VAL A 110 12.77 0.73 1.09
N TRP A 111 12.67 1.71 1.97
CA TRP A 111 13.22 3.04 1.71
C TRP A 111 14.67 3.08 2.18
N MET A 112 15.59 3.02 1.23
CA MET A 112 17.03 3.01 1.49
C MET A 112 17.60 4.43 1.50
N ASP A 113 18.53 4.68 2.42
CA ASP A 113 19.32 5.91 2.43
C ASP A 113 20.65 5.70 1.70
N LEU A 114 20.71 6.20 0.47
CA LEU A 114 21.91 6.18 -0.38
C LEU A 114 22.68 7.51 -0.36
N ARG A 115 22.50 8.36 0.67
CA ARG A 115 23.22 9.64 0.75
C ARG A 115 24.72 9.49 1.03
N ARG A 116 25.14 8.37 1.64
CA ARG A 116 26.53 8.10 2.04
C ARG A 116 27.38 7.32 1.02
N PRO A 117 26.84 6.38 0.22
CA PRO A 117 27.64 5.61 -0.76
C PRO A 117 28.15 6.42 -1.96
N CYS A 118 27.70 7.67 -2.16
CA CYS A 118 27.98 8.47 -3.35
C CYS A 118 29.46 8.86 -3.55
N GLY A 119 30.36 8.45 -2.64
CA GLY A 119 31.81 8.63 -2.81
C GLY A 119 32.59 7.41 -3.36
N ILE A 120 32.01 6.20 -3.40
CA ILE A 120 32.79 4.97 -3.64
C ILE A 120 32.18 4.02 -4.69
N TRP A 121 30.90 4.15 -5.05
CA TRP A 121 30.25 3.26 -6.02
C TRP A 121 30.02 3.94 -7.37
N TRP A 122 31.11 4.22 -8.08
CA TRP A 122 31.08 4.39 -9.54
C TRP A 122 32.13 3.46 -10.14
N SER A 123 31.84 2.15 -10.13
CA SER A 123 32.45 1.18 -11.03
C SER A 123 31.35 0.27 -11.56
N GLU A 124 31.01 0.58 -12.81
CA GLU A 124 30.34 -0.21 -13.86
C GLU A 124 29.14 -1.10 -13.52
N ASN A 125 28.03 -0.73 -14.17
CA ASN A 125 26.71 -1.36 -14.29
C ASN A 125 25.70 -1.05 -13.19
N TRP A 126 24.45 -0.81 -13.64
CA TRP A 126 23.20 -0.58 -12.90
C TRP A 126 22.83 0.88 -12.61
N CYS A 127 22.30 1.56 -13.63
CA CYS A 127 21.45 2.75 -13.45
C CYS A 127 20.07 2.31 -12.92
N LEU A 128 19.68 2.74 -11.72
CA LEU A 128 18.28 2.84 -11.34
C LEU A 128 17.98 4.25 -10.82
N VAL A 129 16.94 4.81 -11.41
CA VAL A 129 16.47 6.20 -11.32
C VAL A 129 16.14 6.58 -9.88
N VAL A 130 16.86 7.56 -9.33
CA VAL A 130 16.47 8.28 -8.11
C VAL A 130 15.45 9.34 -8.50
N GLY A 131 14.22 9.19 -8.01
CA GLY A 131 13.21 10.25 -8.07
C GLY A 131 13.59 11.38 -7.12
N GLU A 132 13.91 12.55 -7.67
CA GLU A 132 14.08 13.80 -6.93
C GLU A 132 12.79 14.14 -6.16
N ARG A 133 12.89 14.31 -4.84
CA ARG A 133 11.92 15.14 -4.11
C ARG A 133 12.41 16.58 -4.17
N ALA A 134 11.64 17.41 -4.88
CA ALA A 134 11.67 18.86 -4.73
C ALA A 134 11.43 19.22 -3.25
N THR A 135 12.46 19.81 -2.64
CA THR A 135 12.33 20.55 -1.38
C THR A 135 12.28 22.01 -1.79
N THR A 136 11.19 22.72 -1.49
CA THR A 136 11.18 24.18 -1.51
C THR A 136 10.54 24.67 -0.22
N MET A 137 11.37 25.40 0.55
CA MET A 137 11.11 26.47 1.53
C MET A 137 9.96 26.32 2.54
#